data_AF-A0A4S4FTR8-F1
#
_entry.id   AF-A0A4S4FTR8-F1
#
_cell.length_a   1.000
_cell.length_b   1.000
_cell.length_c   1.000
_cell.angle_alpha   90.00
_cell.angle_beta   90.00
_cell.angle_gamma   90.00
#
_symmetry.space_group_name_H-M   'P 1'
#
loop_
_entity.id
_entity.type
_entity.pdbx_description
1 polymer ?
#
loop_
_entity_poly.entity_id
_entity_poly.type
_entity_poly.pdbx_seq_one_letter_code
_entity_poly.pdbx_strand_id
1 'polypeptide(L)'
;LLRMEVHYCFTPHFCNPRSGWEKGKVERSVEYIRRRAFSFEVRFDSLDAAQTHLAAVCDRLNTEASNMSAEEKRLRIQADLAALRPLDHGDIGCFEQRLYRVGK
;
A
#
# COMPACT_ATOMS: atom_id res chain seq x y z
N LEU A 1 8.27 -11.63 -6.08
CA LEU A 1 7.42 -10.75 -6.93
C LEU A 1 7.05 -11.36 -8.28
N LEU A 2 7.88 -12.22 -8.89
CA LEU A 2 7.60 -12.91 -10.17
C LEU A 2 6.17 -13.46 -10.32
N ARG A 3 5.61 -14.10 -9.29
CA ARG A 3 4.23 -14.64 -9.33
C ARG A 3 3.18 -13.53 -9.50
N MET A 4 3.35 -12.40 -8.82
CA MET A 4 2.46 -11.23 -8.95
C MET A 4 2.65 -10.54 -10.31
N GLU A 5 3.90 -10.45 -10.77
CA GLU A 5 4.26 -9.87 -12.07
C GLU A 5 3.52 -10.57 -13.21
N VAL A 6 3.56 -11.91 -13.20
CA VAL A 6 2.87 -12.75 -14.21
C VAL A 6 1.36 -12.68 -14.07
N HIS A 7 0.82 -12.71 -12.84
CA HIS A 7 -0.63 -12.73 -12.62
C HIS A 7 -1.30 -11.41 -12.98
N TYR A 8 -0.72 -10.28 -12.55
CA TYR A 8 -1.27 -8.95 -12.76
C TYR A 8 -0.65 -8.22 -13.95
N CYS A 9 0.26 -8.87 -14.69
CA CYS A 9 0.89 -8.34 -15.91
C CYS A 9 1.52 -6.94 -15.76
N PHE A 10 2.15 -6.65 -14.62
CA PHE A 10 2.88 -5.39 -14.40
C PHE A 10 4.39 -5.64 -14.41
N THR A 11 5.21 -4.65 -14.72
CA THR A 11 6.68 -4.73 -14.53
C THR A 11 7.05 -4.02 -13.23
N PRO A 12 7.76 -4.64 -12.28
CA PRO A 12 8.18 -3.97 -11.06
C PRO A 12 9.28 -2.96 -11.36
N HIS A 13 9.10 -1.73 -10.89
CA HIS A 13 10.13 -0.69 -10.91
C HIS A 13 10.59 -0.41 -9.48
N PHE A 14 11.88 -0.60 -9.23
CA PHE A 14 12.49 -0.36 -7.92
C PHE A 14 13.34 0.91 -7.96
N CYS A 15 13.46 1.54 -6.81
CA CYS A 15 14.42 2.62 -6.63
C CYS A 15 15.85 2.05 -6.59
N ASN A 16 16.78 2.74 -7.23
CA ASN A 16 18.20 2.46 -7.16
C ASN A 16 18.73 2.70 -5.73
N PRO A 17 19.58 1.79 -5.21
CA PRO A 17 20.25 2.02 -3.94
C PRO A 17 21.05 3.33 -3.98
N ARG A 18 21.00 4.11 -2.88
CA ARG A 18 21.66 5.42 -2.74
C ARG A 18 21.10 6.54 -3.64
N SER A 19 20.02 6.30 -4.38
CA SER A 19 19.31 7.31 -5.18
C SER A 19 18.08 7.84 -4.47
N GLY A 20 18.27 8.56 -3.35
CA GLY A 20 17.15 9.06 -2.52
C GLY A 20 16.16 9.95 -3.28
N TRP A 21 16.60 10.63 -4.34
CA TRP A 21 15.77 11.48 -5.18
C TRP A 21 14.62 10.72 -5.87
N GLU A 22 14.79 9.43 -6.19
CA GLU A 22 13.77 8.58 -6.82
C GLU A 22 12.59 8.31 -5.88
N LYS A 23 12.83 8.39 -4.56
CA LYS A 23 11.84 8.11 -3.54
C LYS A 23 11.00 9.34 -3.15
N GLY A 24 11.31 10.53 -3.69
CA GLY A 24 10.73 11.79 -3.25
C GLY A 24 9.19 11.84 -3.31
N LYS A 25 8.57 11.18 -4.30
CA LYS A 25 7.10 11.11 -4.37
C LYS A 25 6.51 10.29 -3.23
N VAL A 26 7.08 9.11 -2.97
CA VAL A 26 6.64 8.20 -1.90
C VAL A 26 6.86 8.84 -0.53
N GLU A 27 8.03 9.44 -0.30
CA GLU A 27 8.35 10.07 0.99
C GLU A 27 7.41 11.22 1.31
N ARG A 28 7.13 12.10 0.34
CA ARG A 28 6.16 13.20 0.53
C ARG A 28 4.76 12.70 0.79
N SER A 29 4.29 11.66 0.08
CA SER A 29 2.97 11.08 0.31
C SER A 29 2.86 10.46 1.71
N VAL A 30 3.87 9.72 2.15
CA VAL A 30 3.92 9.14 3.52
C VAL A 30 3.94 10.24 4.57
N GLU A 31 4.78 11.28 4.39
CA GLU A 31 4.86 12.41 5.30
C GLU A 31 3.51 13.14 5.41
N TYR A 32 2.84 13.35 4.27
CA TYR A 32 1.51 13.98 4.21
C TYR A 32 0.48 13.21 5.04
N ILE A 33 0.37 11.89 4.83
CA ILE A 33 -0.56 11.04 5.58
C ILE A 33 -0.20 11.05 7.07
N ARG A 34 1.10 10.88 7.40
CA ARG A 34 1.56 10.87 8.79
C ARG A 34 1.18 12.15 9.53
N ARG A 35 1.36 13.31 8.90
CA ARG A 35 0.99 14.61 9.49
C ARG A 35 -0.52 14.73 9.69
N ARG A 36 -1.33 14.21 8.77
CA ARG A 36 -2.80 14.28 8.86
C ARG A 36 -3.37 13.30 9.88
N ALA A 37 -2.77 12.12 10.02
CA ALA A 37 -3.24 11.08 10.93
C ALA A 37 -2.67 11.24 12.34
N PHE A 38 -1.39 11.60 12.48
CA PHE A 38 -0.65 11.44 13.73
C PHE A 38 -0.02 12.73 14.25
N SER A 39 -0.52 13.91 13.87
CA SER A 39 -0.04 15.18 14.46
C SER A 39 -0.70 15.52 15.81
N PHE A 40 -1.92 15.05 16.05
CA PHE A 40 -2.68 15.34 17.27
C PHE A 40 -2.82 14.12 18.17
N GLU A 41 -3.09 12.96 17.58
CA GLU A 41 -3.29 11.70 18.29
C GLU A 41 -2.22 10.69 17.87
N VAL A 42 -1.41 10.27 18.84
CA VAL A 42 -0.25 9.37 18.63
C VAL A 42 -0.17 8.25 19.64
N ARG A 43 -1.07 8.24 20.63
CA ARG A 43 -1.15 7.23 21.68
C ARG A 43 -2.45 6.46 21.47
N PHE A 44 -2.33 5.16 21.33
CA PHE A 44 -3.45 4.25 21.13
C PHE A 44 -3.29 3.07 22.07
N ASP A 45 -4.40 2.54 22.57
CA ASP A 45 -4.40 1.41 23.50
C ASP A 45 -4.08 0.07 22.82
N SER A 46 -4.19 0.02 21.49
CA SER A 46 -3.88 -1.17 20.69
C SER A 46 -3.48 -0.79 19.25
N LEU A 47 -2.86 -1.75 18.56
CA LEU A 47 -2.58 -1.61 17.12
C LEU A 47 -3.87 -1.51 16.29
N ASP A 48 -4.92 -2.22 16.70
CA ASP A 48 -6.23 -2.18 16.04
C ASP A 48 -6.83 -0.78 16.12
N ALA A 49 -6.80 -0.14 17.30
CA ALA A 49 -7.25 1.23 17.47
C ALA A 49 -6.47 2.23 16.59
N ALA A 50 -5.14 2.07 16.50
CA ALA A 50 -4.31 2.88 15.61
C ALA A 50 -4.66 2.66 14.14
N GLN A 51 -5.00 1.43 13.75
CA GLN A 51 -5.38 1.08 12.39
C GLN A 51 -6.76 1.62 12.01
N THR A 52 -7.76 1.53 12.91
CA THR A 52 -9.08 2.16 12.72
C THR A 52 -8.94 3.67 12.54
N HIS A 53 -8.14 4.33 13.37
CA HIS A 53 -7.88 5.76 13.25
C HIS A 53 -7.24 6.13 11.91
N LEU A 54 -6.19 5.41 11.50
CA LEU A 54 -5.53 5.63 10.22
C LEU A 54 -6.49 5.43 9.04
N ALA A 55 -7.33 4.39 9.08
CA ALA A 55 -8.31 4.10 8.04
C ALA A 55 -9.32 5.25 7.90
N ALA A 56 -9.89 5.72 9.01
CA ALA A 56 -10.84 6.84 9.01
C ALA A 56 -10.23 8.13 8.43
N VAL A 57 -8.97 8.42 8.76
CA VAL A 57 -8.24 9.57 8.19
C VAL A 57 -8.02 9.38 6.69
N CYS A 58 -7.57 8.20 6.25
CA CYS A 58 -7.37 7.90 4.83
C CYS A 58 -8.66 8.03 4.02
N ASP A 59 -9.78 7.50 4.52
CA ASP A 59 -11.09 7.63 3.87
C ASP A 59 -11.49 9.09 3.70
N ARG A 60 -11.34 9.89 4.76
CA ARG A 60 -11.57 11.34 4.67
C ARG A 60 -10.67 11.99 3.62
N LEU A 61 -9.36 11.73 3.63
CA LEU A 61 -8.42 12.30 2.65
C LEU A 61 -8.72 11.89 1.20
N ASN A 62 -9.25 10.68 0.99
CA ASN A 62 -9.67 10.20 -0.33
C ASN A 62 -10.90 10.96 -0.85
N THR A 63 -11.79 11.43 0.04
CA THR A 63 -12.94 12.27 -0.31
C THR A 63 -12.63 13.77 -0.49
N GLU A 64 -11.47 14.23 -0.02
CA GLU A 64 -11.04 15.62 -0.19
C GLU A 64 -10.62 15.88 -1.66
N ALA A 65 -11.11 16.96 -2.26
CA ALA A 65 -10.59 17.42 -3.55
C ALA A 65 -9.16 17.96 -3.38
N SER A 66 -8.26 17.58 -4.28
CA SER A 66 -6.91 18.13 -4.36
C SER A 66 -6.64 18.49 -5.82
N ASN A 67 -5.58 17.98 -6.44
CA ASN A 67 -5.33 18.12 -7.87
C ASN A 67 -6.32 17.34 -8.75
N MET A 68 -7.19 16.54 -8.13
CA MET A 68 -8.28 15.78 -8.73
C MET A 68 -9.46 15.75 -7.76
N SER A 69 -10.67 15.69 -8.31
CA SER A 69 -11.88 15.46 -7.53
C SER A 69 -11.89 14.07 -6.90
N ALA A 70 -12.67 13.91 -5.83
CA ALA A 70 -12.88 12.60 -5.20
C ALA A 70 -13.47 11.57 -6.17
N GLU A 71 -14.36 12.03 -7.06
CA GLU A 71 -14.98 11.19 -8.09
C GLU A 71 -13.94 10.62 -9.06
N GLU A 72 -13.06 11.46 -9.58
CA GLU A 72 -12.01 11.03 -10.51
C GLU A 72 -11.02 10.07 -9.84
N LYS A 73 -10.66 10.31 -8.57
CA LYS A 73 -9.82 9.39 -7.80
C LYS A 73 -10.49 8.01 -7.69
N ARG A 74 -11.76 7.98 -7.32
CA ARG A 74 -12.53 6.73 -7.17
C ARG A 74 -12.64 6.00 -8.50
N LEU A 75 -12.95 6.71 -9.59
CA LEU A 75 -13.09 6.11 -10.91
C LEU A 75 -11.77 5.49 -11.40
N ARG A 76 -10.63 6.16 -11.17
CA ARG A 76 -9.32 5.58 -11.53
C ARG A 76 -9.00 4.34 -10.73
N ILE A 77 -9.20 4.35 -9.41
CA ILE A 77 -9.00 3.16 -8.56
C ILE A 77 -9.92 2.02 -9.02
N GLN A 78 -11.18 2.32 -9.34
CA GLN A 78 -12.12 1.32 -9.84
C GLN A 78 -11.67 0.73 -11.18
N ALA A 79 -11.15 1.56 -12.09
CA ALA A 79 -10.59 1.10 -13.36
C ALA A 79 -9.35 0.21 -13.15
N ASP A 80 -8.45 0.60 -12.24
CA ASP A 80 -7.28 -0.20 -11.88
C ASP A 80 -7.72 -1.55 -11.31
N LEU A 81 -8.64 -1.57 -10.33
CA LEU A 81 -9.17 -2.79 -9.73
C LEU A 81 -9.87 -3.69 -10.75
N ALA A 82 -10.62 -3.13 -11.70
CA ALA A 82 -11.28 -3.90 -12.75
C ALA A 82 -10.28 -4.52 -13.75
N ALA A 83 -9.11 -3.89 -13.94
CA ALA A 83 -8.04 -4.43 -14.77
C ALA A 83 -7.25 -5.56 -14.08
N LEU A 84 -7.25 -5.60 -12.74
CA LEU A 84 -6.60 -6.67 -11.97
C LEU A 84 -7.47 -7.94 -12.03
N ARG A 85 -6.92 -9.02 -12.61
CA ARG A 85 -7.60 -10.32 -12.63
C ARG A 85 -7.83 -10.81 -11.19
N PRO A 86 -9.04 -11.33 -10.87
CA PRO A 86 -9.28 -12.01 -9.61
C PRO A 86 -8.21 -13.08 -9.37
N LEU A 87 -7.76 -13.22 -8.13
CA LEU A 87 -6.90 -14.33 -7.75
C LEU A 87 -7.77 -15.54 -7.46
N ASP A 88 -7.98 -16.38 -8.47
CA ASP A 88 -8.83 -17.56 -8.44
C ASP A 88 -8.08 -18.86 -8.06
N HIS A 89 -6.75 -18.79 -7.92
CA HIS A 89 -5.90 -19.92 -7.55
C HIS A 89 -5.00 -19.58 -6.36
N GLY A 90 -5.38 -20.04 -5.16
CA GLY A 90 -4.55 -20.09 -3.96
C GLY A 90 -3.97 -18.74 -3.52
N ASP A 91 -3.01 -18.79 -2.59
CA ASP A 91 -2.30 -17.61 -2.10
C ASP A 91 -1.06 -17.33 -2.97
N ILE A 92 -0.88 -16.08 -3.41
CA ILE A 92 0.40 -15.62 -3.99
C ILE A 92 1.36 -15.37 -2.83
N GLY A 93 1.78 -16.45 -2.16
CA GLY A 93 2.68 -16.37 -1.01
C GLY A 93 3.96 -15.61 -1.35
N CYS A 94 4.34 -14.67 -0.49
CA CYS A 94 5.55 -13.85 -0.63
C CYS A 94 6.81 -14.51 -0.04
N PHE A 95 6.66 -15.67 0.58
CA PHE A 95 7.74 -16.49 1.14
C PHE A 95 7.41 -17.97 0.98
N GLU A 96 8.45 -18.81 0.97
CA GLU A 96 8.32 -20.27 1.03
C GLU A 96 8.86 -20.72 2.39
N GLN A 97 7.97 -21.13 3.31
CA GLN A 97 8.40 -21.63 4.61
C GLN A 97 9.01 -23.03 4.43
N ARG A 98 10.32 -23.16 4.58
CA ARG A 98 11.00 -24.46 4.61
C ARG A 98 11.27 -24.87 6.05
N LEU A 99 10.67 -25.99 6.46
CA LEU A 99 10.98 -26.65 7.72
C LEU A 99 12.25 -27.49 7.54
N TYR A 100 13.34 -27.08 8.17
CA TYR A 100 14.55 -27.90 8.26
C TYR A 100 14.51 -28.70 9.55
N ARG A 101 14.72 -30.02 9.46
CA ARG A 101 15.11 -30.82 10.61
C ARG A 101 16.63 -30.76 10.71
N VAL A 102 17.15 -30.31 11.85
CA VAL A 102 18.58 -30.40 12.15
C VAL A 102 18.94 -31.90 12.18
N GLY A 103 19.76 -32.34 11.24
CA GLY A 103 20.35 -33.68 11.28
C GLY A 103 21.27 -33.79 12.49
N LYS A 104 21.20 -34.93 13.19
CA LYS A 104 22.15 -35.26 14.26
C LYS A 104 23.58 -35.33 13.73
#